data_AF-A0AAW1KAS7-F1
#
_entry.id   AF-A0AAW1KAS7-F1
#
_cell.length_a   1.000
_cell.length_b   1.000
_cell.length_c   1.000
_cell.angle_alpha   90.00
_cell.angle_beta   90.00
_cell.angle_gamma   90.00
#
_symmetry.space_group_name_H-M   'P 1'
#
loop_
_entity.id
_entity.type
_entity.pdbx_description
1 polymer ?
#
loop_
_entity_poly.entity_id
_entity_poly.type
_entity_poly.pdbx_seq_one_letter_code
_entity_poly.pdbx_strand_id
1 'polypeptide(L)'
;MVGSVNGVIFLSDDYFGNTYTYILWNPLVNCFIQLPKPRVCFMAIGPYMNVFGVGYDCLRDDYKVIRVVYPQRNDGLDETPPLAELYSVKDGKWRSVSAENVGFCTIDLDWSVCFLRGSVHWVAYERFGVEKEWSHKSNLLLLFNVEKERFQIMRLPLELRDVCPSSLMVSECQGMLCVTHCVLVDNMLTGELVEFNLWVKKEYNQLSSWSKFVSVDVRGRLHKFVHLRKNGELIVSSKDNELLSYDPETKNAVVLAQGCPSLYDACSFVETLAFLNKDCKKKRYIWDFVLCFDSLN
;
A
#
# COMPACT_ATOMS: atom_id res chain seq x y z
N MET A 1 3.77 -5.77 -6.36
CA MET A 1 4.65 -4.59 -6.14
C MET A 1 4.32 -4.05 -4.75
N VAL A 2 5.18 -3.23 -4.13
CA VAL A 2 4.84 -2.65 -2.81
C VAL A 2 4.28 -1.24 -2.95
N GLY A 3 4.96 -0.39 -3.72
CA GLY A 3 4.51 0.99 -3.93
C GLY A 3 5.49 1.79 -4.78
N SER A 4 5.14 3.04 -5.05
CA SER A 4 5.95 3.96 -5.83
C SER A 4 6.02 5.33 -5.17
N VAL A 5 7.12 6.04 -5.41
CA VAL A 5 7.29 7.44 -5.03
C VAL A 5 8.20 8.12 -6.03
N ASN A 6 7.76 9.26 -6.58
CA ASN A 6 8.56 10.08 -7.51
C ASN A 6 9.23 9.24 -8.60
N GLY A 7 8.47 8.38 -9.30
CA GLY A 7 8.98 7.54 -10.40
C GLY A 7 9.88 6.37 -10.00
N VAL A 8 10.16 6.18 -8.71
CA VAL A 8 10.87 5.03 -8.19
C VAL A 8 9.87 4.03 -7.64
N ILE A 9 9.98 2.78 -8.08
CA ILE A 9 9.13 1.67 -7.71
C ILE A 9 9.89 0.79 -6.72
N PHE A 10 9.22 0.39 -5.65
CA PHE A 10 9.74 -0.59 -4.70
C PHE A 10 9.08 -1.95 -4.94
N LEU A 11 9.92 -2.96 -5.15
CA LEU A 11 9.56 -4.34 -5.41
C LEU A 11 10.09 -5.23 -4.28
N SER A 12 9.27 -6.18 -3.86
CA SER A 12 9.58 -7.20 -2.86
C SER A 12 9.01 -8.53 -3.33
N ASP A 13 9.81 -9.59 -3.21
CA ASP A 13 9.43 -10.98 -3.51
C ASP A 13 9.18 -11.80 -2.23
N ASP A 14 8.82 -11.12 -1.13
CA ASP A 14 8.62 -11.75 0.18
C ASP A 14 7.15 -12.18 0.43
N TYR A 15 6.32 -12.30 -0.62
CA TYR A 15 4.88 -12.55 -0.45
C TYR A 15 4.56 -13.97 0.06
N PHE A 16 5.35 -14.97 -0.34
CA PHE A 16 5.15 -16.38 0.02
C PHE A 16 6.35 -17.00 0.76
N GLY A 17 7.32 -16.18 1.16
CA GLY A 17 8.54 -16.64 1.81
C GLY A 17 9.51 -15.50 2.09
N ASN A 18 10.62 -15.83 2.75
CA ASN A 18 11.65 -14.85 3.08
C ASN A 18 12.80 -14.93 2.06
N THR A 19 12.62 -14.32 0.88
CA THR A 19 13.63 -14.30 -0.19
C THR A 19 14.66 -13.20 0.04
N TYR A 20 14.29 -12.14 0.75
CA TYR A 20 15.11 -10.94 0.97
C TYR A 20 15.50 -10.24 -0.33
N THR A 21 14.75 -10.45 -1.41
CA THR A 21 14.97 -9.78 -2.69
C THR A 21 14.14 -8.51 -2.74
N TYR A 22 14.81 -7.39 -2.45
CA TYR A 22 14.19 -6.07 -2.48
C TYR A 22 14.88 -5.19 -3.51
N ILE A 23 14.08 -4.54 -4.36
CA ILE A 23 14.59 -3.75 -5.47
C ILE A 23 13.91 -2.37 -5.44
N LEU A 24 14.72 -1.32 -5.51
CA LEU A 24 14.26 0.01 -5.92
C LEU A 24 14.60 0.17 -7.39
N TRP A 25 13.62 0.50 -8.21
CA TRP A 25 13.76 0.59 -9.66
C TRP A 25 13.15 1.88 -10.18
N ASN A 26 13.93 2.66 -10.92
CA ASN A 26 13.42 3.71 -11.79
C ASN A 26 13.41 3.19 -13.25
N PRO A 27 12.24 2.82 -13.79
CA PRO A 27 12.13 2.28 -15.15
C PRO A 27 12.53 3.30 -16.23
N LEU A 28 12.33 4.60 -16.01
CA LEU A 28 12.61 5.62 -17.03
C LEU A 28 14.08 5.76 -17.35
N VAL A 29 14.93 5.70 -16.32
CA VAL A 29 16.39 5.72 -16.50
C VAL A 29 16.97 4.31 -16.58
N ASN A 30 16.10 3.29 -16.62
CA ASN A 30 16.44 1.87 -16.56
C ASN A 30 17.51 1.58 -15.50
N CYS A 31 17.29 2.07 -14.28
CA CYS A 31 18.24 1.91 -13.19
C CYS A 31 17.57 1.31 -11.97
N PHE A 32 18.18 0.26 -11.43
CA PHE A 32 17.72 -0.35 -10.19
C PHE A 32 18.88 -0.54 -9.23
N ILE A 33 18.54 -0.65 -7.95
CA ILE A 33 19.44 -1.12 -6.91
C ILE A 33 18.74 -2.24 -6.16
N GLN A 34 19.51 -3.27 -5.83
CA GLN A 34 19.07 -4.30 -4.90
C GLN A 34 19.50 -3.88 -3.49
N LEU A 35 18.57 -3.92 -2.54
CA LEU A 35 18.87 -3.58 -1.16
C LEU A 35 19.59 -4.76 -0.50
N PRO A 36 20.50 -4.51 0.45
CA PRO A 36 21.10 -5.57 1.23
C PRO A 36 20.06 -6.26 2.11
N LYS A 37 20.40 -7.49 2.56
CA LYS A 37 19.58 -8.22 3.52
C LYS A 37 19.38 -7.39 4.81
N PRO A 38 18.14 -7.29 5.35
CA PRO A 38 17.87 -6.59 6.61
C PRO A 38 18.52 -7.29 7.79
N ARG A 39 18.63 -6.58 8.92
CA ARG A 39 19.22 -7.16 10.14
C ARG A 39 18.22 -8.12 10.80
N VAL A 40 16.94 -7.76 10.81
CA VAL A 40 15.87 -8.62 11.31
C VAL A 40 15.50 -9.64 10.23
N CYS A 41 15.90 -10.90 10.42
CA CYS A 41 15.64 -11.97 9.45
C CYS A 41 15.25 -13.27 10.16
N PHE A 42 14.81 -14.26 9.37
CA PHE A 42 14.15 -15.47 9.88
C PHE A 42 15.10 -16.27 10.77
N MET A 43 16.38 -16.32 10.38
CA MET A 43 17.42 -16.97 11.16
C MET A 43 17.68 -16.30 12.52
N ALA A 44 17.35 -15.01 12.66
CA ALA A 44 17.59 -14.26 13.88
C ALA A 44 16.40 -14.28 14.85
N ILE A 45 15.17 -14.26 14.34
CA ILE A 45 13.97 -14.08 15.16
C ILE A 45 12.88 -15.15 14.94
N GLY A 46 13.11 -16.11 14.05
CA GLY A 46 12.11 -17.11 13.67
C GLY A 46 11.08 -16.57 12.67
N PRO A 47 9.89 -17.19 12.60
CA PRO A 47 8.80 -16.75 11.74
C PRO A 47 8.36 -15.32 12.07
N TYR A 48 8.00 -14.55 11.06
CA TYR A 48 7.45 -13.21 11.21
C TYR A 48 6.62 -12.83 10.00
N MET A 49 5.75 -11.85 10.18
CA MET A 49 5.15 -11.07 9.10
C MET A 49 5.90 -9.76 8.94
N ASN A 50 5.94 -9.18 7.75
CA ASN A 50 6.55 -7.86 7.55
C ASN A 50 5.70 -7.00 6.61
N VAL A 51 5.65 -5.70 6.84
CA VAL A 51 5.04 -4.77 5.87
C VAL A 51 6.04 -3.73 5.47
N PHE A 52 5.92 -3.26 4.25
CA PHE A 52 6.84 -2.31 3.66
C PHE A 52 6.14 -1.02 3.30
N GLY A 53 6.93 0.03 3.18
CA GLY A 53 6.53 1.23 2.49
C GLY A 53 7.74 1.99 1.97
N VAL A 54 7.54 2.70 0.87
CA VAL A 54 8.58 3.50 0.23
C VAL A 54 8.21 4.97 0.33
N GLY A 55 9.22 5.82 0.59
CA GLY A 55 9.02 7.26 0.65
C GLY A 55 10.27 8.03 0.28
N TYR A 56 10.10 9.35 0.16
CA TYR A 56 11.16 10.26 -0.25
C TYR A 56 11.34 11.38 0.78
N ASP A 57 12.51 11.41 1.42
CA ASP A 57 12.93 12.48 2.32
C ASP A 57 13.44 13.65 1.47
N CYS A 58 12.58 14.64 1.25
CA CYS A 58 12.92 15.79 0.41
C CYS A 58 13.99 16.70 1.04
N LEU A 59 14.12 16.72 2.36
CA LEU A 59 15.12 17.53 3.07
C LEU A 59 16.52 16.95 2.84
N ARG A 60 16.62 15.63 2.84
CA ARG A 60 17.88 14.91 2.64
C ARG A 60 18.10 14.43 1.21
N ASP A 61 17.12 14.65 0.33
CA ASP A 61 17.11 14.15 -1.05
C ASP A 61 17.41 12.64 -1.07
N ASP A 62 16.66 11.87 -0.29
CA ASP A 62 16.94 10.46 -0.04
C ASP A 62 15.69 9.60 -0.18
N TYR A 63 15.82 8.52 -0.94
CA TYR A 63 14.79 7.49 -0.99
C TYR A 63 14.97 6.56 0.20
N LYS A 64 13.86 6.28 0.89
CA LYS A 64 13.86 5.44 2.07
C LYS A 64 12.81 4.35 1.97
N VAL A 65 13.14 3.19 2.52
CA VAL A 65 12.21 2.06 2.64
C VAL A 65 12.06 1.75 4.12
N ILE A 66 10.82 1.86 4.61
CA ILE A 66 10.45 1.49 5.97
C ILE A 66 9.90 0.07 5.93
N ARG A 67 10.39 -0.76 6.84
CA ARG A 67 9.96 -2.14 7.04
C ARG A 67 9.52 -2.29 8.50
N VAL A 68 8.29 -2.73 8.71
CA VAL A 68 7.76 -3.11 10.03
C VAL A 68 7.70 -4.62 10.07
N VAL A 69 8.17 -5.24 11.15
CA VAL A 69 8.29 -6.69 11.31
C VAL A 69 7.56 -7.10 12.57
N TYR A 70 6.67 -8.07 12.44
CA TYR A 70 5.87 -8.66 13.48
C TYR A 70 6.41 -10.09 13.75
N PRO A 71 7.34 -10.28 14.69
CA PRO A 71 7.83 -11.61 15.06
C PRO A 71 6.67 -12.48 15.54
N GLN A 72 6.64 -13.76 15.18
CA GLN A 72 5.62 -14.68 15.70
C GLN A 72 6.10 -15.32 17.01
N ARG A 73 5.23 -15.30 18.01
CA ARG A 73 5.39 -16.02 19.27
C ARG A 73 5.10 -17.51 19.07
N ASN A 74 5.45 -18.31 20.07
CA ASN A 74 5.20 -19.75 20.08
C ASN A 74 3.71 -20.13 20.03
N ASP A 75 2.82 -19.23 20.44
CA ASP A 75 1.36 -19.38 20.37
C ASP A 75 0.80 -19.01 18.97
N GLY A 76 1.66 -18.66 18.01
CA GLY A 76 1.29 -18.25 16.65
C GLY A 76 0.85 -16.80 16.53
N LEU A 77 0.79 -16.05 17.64
CA LEU A 77 0.42 -14.64 17.64
C LEU A 77 1.64 -13.74 17.40
N ASP A 78 1.42 -12.57 16.81
CA ASP A 78 2.50 -11.59 16.66
C ASP A 78 2.95 -11.02 18.01
N GLU A 79 4.26 -10.91 18.20
CA GLU A 79 4.91 -10.20 19.27
C GLU A 79 4.65 -8.70 19.15
N THR A 80 4.35 -8.07 20.28
CA THR A 80 4.09 -6.64 20.40
C THR A 80 5.01 -6.04 21.46
N PRO A 81 5.66 -4.88 21.19
CA PRO A 81 5.61 -4.11 19.95
C PRO A 81 6.38 -4.79 18.80
N PRO A 82 6.04 -4.48 17.54
CA PRO A 82 6.82 -4.95 16.40
C PRO A 82 8.19 -4.27 16.33
N LEU A 83 9.08 -4.83 15.51
CA LEU A 83 10.36 -4.21 15.15
C LEU A 83 10.18 -3.32 13.92
N ALA A 84 10.97 -2.26 13.82
CA ALA A 84 10.98 -1.40 12.64
C ALA A 84 12.41 -1.14 12.15
N GLU A 85 12.63 -1.30 10.84
CA GLU A 85 13.89 -1.02 10.16
C GLU A 85 13.68 -0.03 9.03
N LEU A 86 14.61 0.91 8.89
CA LEU A 86 14.64 1.91 7.83
C LEU A 86 15.90 1.73 6.99
N TYR A 87 15.70 1.55 5.69
CA TYR A 87 16.75 1.62 4.69
C TYR A 87 16.82 3.03 4.13
N SER A 88 18.04 3.56 3.98
CA SER A 88 18.34 4.78 3.25
C SER A 88 19.18 4.43 2.02
N VAL A 89 18.80 4.97 0.85
CA VAL A 89 19.58 4.78 -0.37
C VAL A 89 20.94 5.45 -0.26
N LYS A 90 20.99 6.66 0.30
CA LYS A 90 22.26 7.39 0.51
C LYS A 90 23.20 6.67 1.47
N ASP A 91 22.68 6.06 2.53
CA ASP A 91 23.51 5.32 3.49
C ASP A 91 23.82 3.89 3.04
N GLY A 92 23.04 3.34 2.10
CA GLY A 92 23.19 1.97 1.59
C GLY A 92 22.97 0.88 2.64
N LYS A 93 22.28 1.16 3.75
CA LYS A 93 22.12 0.23 4.86
C LYS A 93 20.79 0.35 5.60
N TRP A 94 20.39 -0.77 6.19
CA TRP A 94 19.31 -0.84 7.17
C TRP A 94 19.78 -0.39 8.55
N ARG A 95 18.88 0.25 9.29
CA ARG A 95 19.02 0.51 10.72
C ARG A 95 17.68 0.43 11.43
N SER A 96 17.71 0.14 12.72
CA SER A 96 16.52 0.13 13.55
C SER A 96 15.97 1.55 13.76
N VAL A 97 14.65 1.66 13.82
CA VAL A 97 13.93 2.88 14.20
C VAL A 97 12.89 2.55 15.28
N SER A 98 12.46 3.56 16.03
CA SER A 98 11.48 3.36 17.10
C SER A 98 10.13 2.94 16.52
N ALA A 99 9.51 1.91 17.11
CA ALA A 99 8.18 1.40 16.78
C ALA A 99 7.12 1.78 17.84
N GLU A 100 7.35 2.84 18.62
CA GLU A 100 6.55 3.24 19.79
C GLU A 100 5.04 3.28 19.53
N ASN A 101 4.59 3.87 18.42
CA ASN A 101 3.17 3.95 18.07
C ASN A 101 2.63 2.73 17.32
N VAL A 102 3.52 1.84 16.86
CA VAL A 102 3.12 0.64 16.12
C VAL A 102 2.62 -0.44 17.08
N GLY A 103 3.15 -0.51 18.30
CA GLY A 103 2.72 -1.49 19.30
C GLY A 103 1.22 -1.46 19.66
N PHE A 104 0.52 -0.38 19.30
CA PHE A 104 -0.93 -0.24 19.50
C PHE A 104 -1.78 -0.82 18.36
N CYS A 105 -1.17 -1.16 17.21
CA CYS A 105 -1.92 -1.57 16.02
C CYS A 105 -1.19 -2.60 15.15
N THR A 106 -1.94 -3.20 14.23
CA THR A 106 -1.46 -4.19 13.28
C THR A 106 -1.74 -3.73 11.86
N ILE A 107 -0.82 -4.06 10.96
CA ILE A 107 -0.96 -3.94 9.50
C ILE A 107 -0.82 -5.34 8.92
N ASP A 108 -1.77 -5.76 8.09
CA ASP A 108 -1.69 -7.06 7.40
C ASP A 108 -0.89 -6.94 6.08
N LEU A 109 -0.39 -8.08 5.59
CA LEU A 109 0.46 -8.17 4.39
C LEU A 109 -0.21 -7.68 3.10
N ASP A 110 -1.50 -7.96 2.96
CA ASP A 110 -2.23 -7.76 1.70
C ASP A 110 -2.75 -6.32 1.52
N TRP A 111 -2.32 -5.41 2.39
CA TRP A 111 -2.90 -4.09 2.50
C TRP A 111 -2.14 -3.05 1.70
N SER A 112 -2.92 -2.18 1.07
CA SER A 112 -2.43 -1.05 0.30
C SER A 112 -1.55 -0.11 1.14
N VAL A 113 -0.55 0.49 0.48
CA VAL A 113 0.31 1.53 1.04
C VAL A 113 0.40 2.68 0.05
N CYS A 114 0.45 3.92 0.55
CA CYS A 114 0.71 5.09 -0.30
C CYS A 114 1.67 6.08 0.38
N PHE A 115 2.27 6.96 -0.41
CA PHE A 115 3.12 8.03 0.09
C PHE A 115 2.51 9.38 -0.22
N LEU A 116 2.28 10.20 0.81
CA LEU A 116 1.72 11.55 0.65
C LEU A 116 2.28 12.50 1.72
N ARG A 117 2.66 13.71 1.30
CA ARG A 117 3.10 14.80 2.21
C ARG A 117 4.21 14.38 3.18
N GLY A 118 5.20 13.64 2.69
CA GLY A 118 6.36 13.23 3.50
C GLY A 118 6.09 12.06 4.44
N SER A 119 4.94 11.41 4.33
CA SER A 119 4.59 10.25 5.14
C SER A 119 4.17 9.08 4.27
N VAL A 120 4.56 7.89 4.70
CA VAL A 120 4.00 6.61 4.22
C VAL A 120 2.74 6.31 5.04
N HIS A 121 1.69 5.82 4.40
CA HIS A 121 0.41 5.52 5.02
C HIS A 121 0.03 4.07 4.83
N TRP A 122 -0.39 3.43 5.91
CA TRP A 122 -1.08 2.15 5.89
C TRP A 122 -2.42 2.31 6.59
N VAL A 123 -3.41 1.55 6.14
CA VAL A 123 -4.53 1.23 7.03
C VAL A 123 -3.97 0.29 8.10
N ALA A 124 -4.39 0.47 9.35
CA ALA A 124 -4.03 -0.40 10.46
C ALA A 124 -5.23 -0.54 11.39
N TYR A 125 -5.19 -1.52 12.29
CA TYR A 125 -6.27 -1.73 13.24
C TYR A 125 -5.74 -2.03 14.64
N GLU A 126 -6.45 -1.55 15.66
CA GLU A 126 -6.19 -1.92 17.04
C GLU A 126 -6.76 -3.33 17.27
N ARG A 127 -5.96 -4.28 17.76
CA ARG A 127 -6.46 -5.60 18.16
C ARG A 127 -7.25 -5.48 19.47
N PHE A 128 -8.35 -6.22 19.61
CA PHE A 128 -8.85 -6.51 20.96
C PHE A 128 -7.78 -7.35 21.67
N GLY A 129 -7.69 -7.26 23.00
CA GLY A 129 -6.73 -8.05 23.78
C GLY A 129 -6.79 -9.55 23.46
N VAL A 130 -5.79 -10.30 23.92
CA VAL A 130 -5.49 -11.71 23.59
C VAL A 130 -6.70 -12.66 23.57
N GLU A 131 -7.79 -12.33 24.27
CA GLU A 131 -8.97 -13.18 24.44
C GLU A 131 -9.92 -13.27 23.23
N LYS A 132 -9.80 -12.40 22.22
CA LYS A 132 -10.65 -12.46 21.01
C LYS A 132 -9.82 -12.38 19.74
N GLU A 133 -9.25 -13.53 19.38
CA GLU A 133 -8.30 -13.79 18.29
C GLU A 133 -8.70 -13.25 16.89
N TRP A 134 -9.96 -12.86 16.68
CA TRP A 134 -10.48 -12.43 15.37
C TRP A 134 -11.23 -11.09 15.39
N SER A 135 -11.11 -10.33 16.48
CA SER A 135 -11.79 -9.03 16.59
C SER A 135 -10.80 -7.88 16.65
N HIS A 136 -11.08 -6.82 15.89
CA HIS A 136 -10.37 -5.54 15.96
C HIS A 136 -11.26 -4.52 16.69
N LYS A 137 -10.64 -3.66 17.49
CA LYS A 137 -11.32 -2.61 18.27
C LYS A 137 -11.67 -1.40 17.42
N SER A 138 -10.77 -0.99 16.53
CA SER A 138 -11.01 0.13 15.62
C SER A 138 -9.94 0.23 14.54
N ASN A 139 -10.35 0.61 13.34
CA ASN A 139 -9.46 0.97 12.24
C ASN A 139 -8.90 2.39 12.40
N LEU A 140 -7.67 2.57 11.95
CA LEU A 140 -6.94 3.84 11.93
C LEU A 140 -5.99 3.86 10.72
N LEU A 141 -5.35 5.01 10.48
CA LEU A 141 -4.20 5.08 9.59
C LEU A 141 -2.92 5.17 10.43
N LEU A 142 -1.99 4.26 10.18
CA LEU A 142 -0.62 4.38 10.67
C LEU A 142 0.19 5.15 9.63
N LEU A 143 0.95 6.14 10.09
CA LEU A 143 1.80 6.96 9.25
C LEU A 143 3.24 6.80 9.69
N PHE A 144 4.17 6.73 8.74
CA PHE A 144 5.59 6.91 9.02
C PHE A 144 6.10 8.15 8.30
N ASN A 145 6.44 9.20 9.06
CA ASN A 145 7.03 10.41 8.50
C ASN A 145 8.51 10.15 8.18
N VAL A 146 8.91 10.23 6.91
CA VAL A 146 10.27 9.83 6.48
C VAL A 146 11.36 10.83 6.84
N GLU A 147 10.99 12.10 7.03
CA GLU A 147 11.92 13.19 7.38
C GLU A 147 12.25 13.17 8.88
N LYS A 148 11.21 13.01 9.71
CA LYS A 148 11.28 12.94 11.18
C LYS A 148 11.54 11.53 11.70
N GLU A 149 11.33 10.53 10.85
CA GLU A 149 11.51 9.10 11.13
C GLU A 149 10.71 8.62 12.33
N ARG A 150 9.44 9.01 12.35
CA ARG A 150 8.52 8.72 13.46
C ARG A 150 7.18 8.24 12.96
N PHE A 151 6.65 7.26 13.67
CA PHE A 151 5.29 6.80 13.49
C PHE A 151 4.29 7.78 14.10
N GLN A 152 3.15 7.95 13.44
CA GLN A 152 2.03 8.75 13.89
C GLN A 152 0.72 8.02 13.58
N ILE A 153 -0.34 8.40 14.27
CA ILE A 153 -1.68 7.83 14.07
C ILE A 153 -2.60 8.93 13.55
N MET A 154 -3.40 8.60 12.54
CA MET A 154 -4.51 9.44 12.08
C MET A 154 -5.81 8.64 12.19
N ARG A 155 -6.82 9.28 12.78
CA ARG A 155 -8.14 8.65 12.91
C ARG A 155 -8.88 8.64 11.58
N LEU A 156 -9.55 7.53 11.32
CA LEU A 156 -10.51 7.38 10.23
C LEU A 156 -11.88 7.96 10.62
N PRO A 157 -12.77 8.22 9.63
CA PRO A 157 -14.19 8.49 9.86
C PRO A 157 -14.85 7.42 10.73
N LEU A 158 -15.92 7.80 11.44
CA LEU A 158 -16.67 6.88 12.31
C LEU A 158 -17.21 5.67 11.54
N GLU A 159 -17.63 5.91 10.30
CA GLU A 159 -18.20 4.95 9.37
C GLU A 159 -17.21 3.87 8.94
N LEU A 160 -15.91 4.13 9.05
CA LEU A 160 -14.84 3.18 8.72
C LEU A 160 -14.22 2.55 9.96
N ARG A 161 -14.68 2.91 11.17
CA ARG A 161 -14.05 2.48 12.41
C ARG A 161 -14.16 0.98 12.64
N ASP A 162 -15.35 0.43 12.44
CA ASP A 162 -15.71 -0.92 12.89
C ASP A 162 -15.93 -1.89 11.70
N VAL A 163 -15.67 -1.42 10.47
CA VAL A 163 -15.76 -2.25 9.26
C VAL A 163 -14.61 -3.25 9.21
N CYS A 164 -14.75 -4.29 8.38
CA CYS A 164 -13.69 -5.29 8.24
C CYS A 164 -12.36 -4.61 7.85
N PRO A 165 -11.27 -4.82 8.62
CA PRO A 165 -9.94 -4.31 8.31
C PRO A 165 -9.55 -4.58 6.84
N SER A 166 -9.71 -5.84 6.40
CA SER A 166 -9.33 -6.31 5.06
C SER A 166 -10.15 -5.70 3.91
N SER A 167 -11.26 -5.00 4.19
CA SER A 167 -12.05 -4.32 3.17
C SER A 167 -11.63 -2.87 2.92
N LEU A 168 -10.60 -2.39 3.62
CA LEU A 168 -10.10 -1.02 3.52
C LEU A 168 -8.81 -0.95 2.71
N MET A 169 -8.69 0.09 1.88
CA MET A 169 -7.48 0.42 1.16
C MET A 169 -7.18 1.91 1.25
N VAL A 170 -5.93 2.28 1.50
CA VAL A 170 -5.41 3.65 1.44
C VAL A 170 -4.75 3.91 0.10
N SER A 171 -5.00 5.08 -0.47
CA SER A 171 -4.40 5.52 -1.72
C SER A 171 -4.19 7.04 -1.72
N GLU A 172 -3.41 7.51 -2.69
CA GLU A 172 -3.24 8.93 -2.98
C GLU A 172 -3.93 9.24 -4.32
N CYS A 173 -4.74 10.29 -4.35
CA CYS A 173 -5.31 10.80 -5.59
C CYS A 173 -5.31 12.33 -5.60
N GLN A 174 -4.67 12.90 -6.64
CA GLN A 174 -4.57 14.35 -6.86
C GLN A 174 -4.06 15.14 -5.64
N GLY A 175 -3.09 14.59 -4.91
CA GLY A 175 -2.51 15.19 -3.70
C GLY A 175 -3.40 15.07 -2.44
N MET A 176 -4.50 14.32 -2.52
CA MET A 176 -5.40 14.03 -1.41
C MET A 176 -5.22 12.60 -0.93
N LEU A 177 -5.42 12.40 0.38
CA LEU A 177 -5.41 11.08 0.98
C LEU A 177 -6.79 10.46 0.81
N CYS A 178 -6.83 9.23 0.29
CA CYS A 178 -8.05 8.52 0.00
C CYS A 178 -8.10 7.20 0.79
N VAL A 179 -9.29 6.82 1.24
CA VAL A 179 -9.57 5.49 1.80
C VAL A 179 -10.76 4.91 1.08
N THR A 180 -10.57 3.79 0.40
CA THR A 180 -11.61 3.03 -0.27
C THR A 180 -12.08 1.93 0.66
N HIS A 181 -13.39 1.84 0.87
CA HIS A 181 -14.04 0.74 1.58
C HIS A 181 -14.83 -0.11 0.57
N CYS A 182 -14.41 -1.37 0.41
CA CYS A 182 -15.02 -2.35 -0.47
C CYS A 182 -16.09 -3.15 0.27
N VAL A 183 -17.35 -3.00 -0.09
CA VAL A 183 -18.47 -3.69 0.56
C VAL A 183 -18.99 -4.79 -0.34
N LEU A 184 -19.01 -6.02 0.15
CA LEU A 184 -19.76 -7.10 -0.48
C LEU A 184 -21.22 -6.98 -0.02
N VAL A 185 -22.12 -6.71 -0.96
CA VAL A 185 -23.56 -6.61 -0.74
C VAL A 185 -24.21 -7.84 -1.36
N ASP A 186 -24.72 -8.74 -0.52
CA ASP A 186 -25.50 -9.88 -1.00
C ASP A 186 -26.87 -9.38 -1.48
N ASN A 187 -27.14 -9.51 -2.78
CA ASN A 187 -28.43 -9.16 -3.35
C ASN A 187 -29.09 -10.41 -3.95
N MET A 188 -30.09 -10.92 -3.24
CA MET A 188 -30.86 -12.13 -3.57
C MET A 188 -31.47 -12.13 -5.00
N LEU A 189 -31.61 -10.96 -5.65
CA LEU A 189 -32.20 -10.83 -7.00
C LEU A 189 -31.16 -10.71 -8.12
N THR A 190 -29.92 -10.29 -7.83
CA THR A 190 -28.89 -9.98 -8.85
C THR A 190 -27.52 -10.61 -8.59
N GLY A 191 -27.33 -11.32 -7.47
CA GLY A 191 -26.07 -11.89 -7.02
C GLY A 191 -25.28 -10.94 -6.10
N GLU A 192 -24.03 -11.29 -5.79
CA GLU A 192 -23.12 -10.44 -5.01
C GLU A 192 -22.80 -9.14 -5.77
N LEU A 193 -23.15 -8.00 -5.17
CA LEU A 193 -22.73 -6.67 -5.61
C LEU A 193 -21.50 -6.25 -4.83
N VAL A 194 -20.59 -5.53 -5.47
CA VAL A 194 -19.47 -4.88 -4.79
C VAL A 194 -19.69 -3.38 -4.82
N GLU A 195 -19.84 -2.75 -3.65
CA GLU A 195 -19.92 -1.29 -3.55
C GLU A 195 -18.57 -0.74 -3.10
N PHE A 196 -18.04 0.24 -3.83
CA PHE A 196 -16.85 0.97 -3.42
C PHE A 196 -17.22 2.32 -2.85
N ASN A 197 -16.91 2.53 -1.57
CA ASN A 197 -17.08 3.78 -0.86
C ASN A 197 -15.74 4.51 -0.77
N LEU A 198 -15.57 5.56 -1.57
CA LEU A 198 -14.35 6.37 -1.54
C LEU A 198 -14.49 7.52 -0.55
N TRP A 199 -13.58 7.58 0.41
CA TRP A 199 -13.45 8.66 1.37
C TRP A 199 -12.22 9.49 1.05
N VAL A 200 -12.39 10.80 0.95
CA VAL A 200 -11.31 11.72 0.61
C VAL A 200 -11.06 12.64 1.80
N LYS A 201 -9.78 12.82 2.14
CA LYS A 201 -9.35 13.77 3.14
C LYS A 201 -9.01 15.10 2.48
N LYS A 202 -9.96 16.05 2.52
CA LYS A 202 -9.79 17.38 1.90
C LYS A 202 -8.69 18.19 2.57
N GLU A 203 -8.68 18.20 3.89
CA GLU A 203 -7.68 18.91 4.69
C GLU A 203 -6.88 17.92 5.52
N TYR A 204 -5.65 17.67 5.11
CA TYR A 204 -4.81 16.58 5.64
C TYR A 204 -4.62 16.62 7.16
N ASN A 205 -4.53 17.81 7.77
CA ASN A 205 -4.29 17.96 9.21
C ASN A 205 -5.57 18.16 10.04
N GLN A 206 -6.75 18.20 9.42
CA GLN A 206 -8.01 18.38 10.14
C GLN A 206 -8.77 17.06 10.25
N LEU A 207 -9.25 16.71 11.44
CA LEU A 207 -10.01 15.47 11.65
C LEU A 207 -11.35 15.47 10.91
N SER A 208 -12.08 16.59 10.94
CA SER A 208 -13.42 16.77 10.37
C SER A 208 -13.46 16.86 8.83
N SER A 209 -12.32 16.78 8.16
CA SER A 209 -12.22 17.02 6.71
C SER A 209 -12.44 15.79 5.84
N TRP A 210 -12.68 14.63 6.46
CA TRP A 210 -13.07 13.44 5.74
C TRP A 210 -14.47 13.61 5.16
N SER A 211 -14.61 13.34 3.87
CA SER A 211 -15.91 13.34 3.20
C SER A 211 -16.02 12.14 2.27
N LYS A 212 -17.17 11.49 2.28
CA LYS A 212 -17.53 10.48 1.27
C LYS A 212 -17.64 11.18 -0.09
N PHE A 213 -16.86 10.72 -1.06
CA PHE A 213 -16.76 11.34 -2.39
C PHE A 213 -17.66 10.62 -3.40
N VAL A 214 -17.55 9.29 -3.49
CA VAL A 214 -18.33 8.50 -4.43
C VAL A 214 -18.71 7.14 -3.83
N SER A 215 -19.92 6.68 -4.15
CA SER A 215 -20.35 5.29 -4.02
C SER A 215 -20.51 4.74 -5.44
N VAL A 216 -19.83 3.64 -5.73
CA VAL A 216 -19.89 3.01 -7.03
C VAL A 216 -20.53 1.64 -6.92
N ASP A 217 -21.70 1.48 -7.54
CA ASP A 217 -22.33 0.19 -7.81
C ASP A 217 -21.84 -0.34 -9.16
N VAL A 218 -21.23 -1.52 -9.11
CA VAL A 218 -20.55 -2.14 -10.25
C VAL A 218 -21.23 -3.41 -10.73
N ARG A 219 -22.52 -3.58 -10.39
CA ARG A 219 -23.44 -4.61 -10.92
C ARG A 219 -22.87 -6.04 -10.92
N GLY A 220 -22.08 -6.39 -9.91
CA GLY A 220 -21.61 -7.74 -9.65
C GLY A 220 -20.51 -8.29 -10.57
N ARG A 221 -20.03 -7.52 -11.56
CA ARG A 221 -18.95 -7.95 -12.47
C ARG A 221 -17.56 -7.79 -11.84
N LEU A 222 -17.41 -6.91 -10.84
CA LEU A 222 -16.12 -6.63 -10.24
C LEU A 222 -15.80 -7.54 -9.07
N HIS A 223 -14.51 -7.82 -8.92
CA HIS A 223 -13.94 -8.68 -7.91
C HIS A 223 -13.17 -7.87 -6.86
N LYS A 224 -12.25 -7.00 -7.29
CA LYS A 224 -11.36 -6.26 -6.38
C LYS A 224 -10.99 -4.89 -6.95
N PHE A 225 -11.03 -3.85 -6.12
CA PHE A 225 -10.43 -2.55 -6.46
C PHE A 225 -8.91 -2.65 -6.41
N VAL A 226 -8.25 -2.04 -7.40
CA VAL A 226 -6.80 -2.08 -7.56
C VAL A 226 -6.19 -0.71 -7.32
N HIS A 227 -6.70 0.35 -7.96
CA HIS A 227 -6.12 1.69 -7.85
C HIS A 227 -7.10 2.81 -8.24
N LEU A 228 -6.87 4.02 -7.75
CA LEU A 228 -7.60 5.23 -8.16
C LEU A 228 -6.70 6.10 -9.04
N ARG A 229 -7.10 6.31 -10.30
CA ARG A 229 -6.36 7.14 -11.25
C ARG A 229 -6.52 8.62 -10.92
N LYS A 230 -5.54 9.42 -11.36
CA LYS A 230 -5.56 10.88 -11.22
C LYS A 230 -6.71 11.54 -11.97
N ASN A 231 -7.27 10.93 -13.01
CA ASN A 231 -8.46 11.45 -13.71
C ASN A 231 -9.78 11.08 -13.01
N GLY A 232 -9.74 10.38 -11.86
CA GLY A 232 -10.93 9.95 -11.13
C GLY A 232 -11.44 8.57 -11.49
N GLU A 233 -10.90 7.93 -12.53
CA GLU A 233 -11.27 6.56 -12.91
C GLU A 233 -10.75 5.53 -11.89
N LEU A 234 -11.53 4.49 -11.66
CA LEU A 234 -11.17 3.36 -10.81
C LEU A 234 -10.57 2.24 -11.65
N ILE A 235 -9.38 1.77 -11.28
CA ILE A 235 -8.84 0.51 -11.77
C ILE A 235 -9.35 -0.61 -10.89
N VAL A 236 -10.03 -1.56 -11.50
CA VAL A 236 -10.76 -2.62 -10.83
C VAL A 236 -10.57 -3.93 -11.59
N SER A 237 -10.43 -5.03 -10.88
CA SER A 237 -10.42 -6.36 -11.46
C SER A 237 -11.84 -6.92 -11.52
N SER A 238 -12.16 -7.67 -12.57
CA SER A 238 -13.44 -8.36 -12.74
C SER A 238 -13.36 -9.83 -12.32
N LYS A 239 -14.52 -10.44 -12.07
CA LYS A 239 -14.65 -11.90 -11.89
C LYS A 239 -14.27 -12.67 -13.18
N ASP A 240 -14.29 -11.99 -14.32
CA ASP A 240 -13.94 -12.53 -15.64
C ASP A 240 -12.43 -12.43 -15.95
N ASN A 241 -11.59 -12.23 -14.93
CA ASN A 241 -10.14 -12.13 -15.07
C ASN A 241 -9.67 -10.90 -15.89
N GLU A 242 -10.46 -9.83 -15.92
CA GLU A 242 -10.11 -8.59 -16.63
C GLU A 242 -9.66 -7.50 -15.63
N LEU A 243 -8.73 -6.66 -16.07
CA LEU A 243 -8.46 -5.37 -15.44
C LEU A 243 -9.23 -4.30 -16.20
N LEU A 244 -10.07 -3.54 -15.51
CA LEU A 244 -10.95 -2.53 -16.10
C LEU A 244 -10.58 -1.14 -15.59
N SER A 245 -10.68 -0.14 -16.47
CA SER A 245 -10.80 1.27 -16.10
C SER A 245 -12.27 1.62 -16.06
N TYR A 246 -12.77 2.01 -14.89
CA TYR A 246 -14.18 2.36 -14.67
C TYR A 246 -14.32 3.84 -14.37
N ASP A 247 -15.12 4.54 -15.16
CA ASP A 247 -15.46 5.94 -14.95
C ASP A 247 -16.73 6.03 -14.07
N PRO A 248 -16.63 6.55 -12.83
CA PRO A 248 -17.76 6.67 -11.93
C PRO A 248 -18.81 7.68 -12.35
N GLU A 249 -18.48 8.68 -13.18
CA GLU A 249 -19.43 9.68 -13.64
C GLU A 249 -20.30 9.14 -14.78
N THR A 250 -19.66 8.56 -15.80
CA THR A 250 -20.37 8.03 -16.98
C THR A 250 -20.87 6.59 -16.78
N LYS A 251 -20.37 5.89 -15.76
CA LYS A 251 -20.62 4.45 -15.48
C LYS A 251 -20.14 3.53 -16.59
N ASN A 252 -19.19 3.98 -17.39
CA ASN A 252 -18.57 3.19 -18.45
C ASN A 252 -17.35 2.44 -17.91
N ALA A 253 -17.10 1.26 -18.46
CA ALA A 253 -15.90 0.46 -18.17
C ALA A 253 -15.18 0.11 -19.47
N VAL A 254 -13.85 0.21 -19.46
CA VAL A 254 -12.97 -0.18 -20.57
C VAL A 254 -12.02 -1.27 -20.08
N VAL A 255 -11.89 -2.36 -20.84
CA VAL A 255 -10.92 -3.42 -20.54
C VAL A 255 -9.51 -2.92 -20.85
N LEU A 256 -8.63 -2.96 -19.85
CA LEU A 256 -7.22 -2.58 -19.96
C LEU A 256 -6.32 -3.80 -20.20
N ALA A 257 -6.61 -4.92 -19.54
CA ALA A 257 -5.84 -6.16 -19.62
C ALA A 257 -6.69 -7.38 -19.24
N GLN A 258 -6.18 -8.57 -19.54
CA GLN A 258 -6.77 -9.85 -19.14
C GLN A 258 -5.67 -10.79 -18.62
N GLY A 259 -5.97 -11.56 -17.57
CA GLY A 259 -4.94 -12.19 -16.72
C GLY A 259 -5.46 -12.46 -15.31
N CYS A 260 -4.60 -12.87 -14.38
CA CYS A 260 -5.08 -13.28 -13.04
C CYS A 260 -5.43 -12.07 -12.14
N PRO A 261 -6.69 -11.91 -11.66
CA PRO A 261 -7.12 -10.81 -10.80
C PRO A 261 -6.29 -10.63 -9.54
N SER A 262 -5.81 -11.74 -8.98
CA SER A 262 -5.01 -11.75 -7.75
C SER A 262 -3.62 -11.13 -7.94
N LEU A 263 -3.11 -11.08 -9.18
CA LEU A 263 -1.78 -10.58 -9.52
C LEU A 263 -1.78 -9.13 -9.99
N TYR A 264 -2.95 -8.52 -10.20
CA TYR A 264 -3.00 -7.12 -10.59
C TYR A 264 -2.63 -6.21 -9.43
N ASP A 265 -1.67 -5.35 -9.71
CA ASP A 265 -1.23 -4.28 -8.84
C ASP A 265 -0.99 -3.04 -9.70
N ALA A 266 -1.30 -1.87 -9.16
CA ALA A 266 -1.15 -0.63 -9.89
C ALA A 266 -0.70 0.47 -8.94
N CYS A 267 0.14 1.37 -9.46
CA CYS A 267 0.59 2.53 -8.73
C CYS A 267 0.57 3.75 -9.64
N SER A 268 0.52 4.93 -9.02
CA SER A 268 0.76 6.17 -9.74
C SER A 268 2.24 6.26 -10.11
N PHE A 269 2.52 6.37 -11.41
CA PHE A 269 3.86 6.65 -11.89
C PHE A 269 4.01 8.16 -12.20
N VAL A 270 5.09 8.76 -11.74
CA VAL A 270 5.44 10.15 -12.08
C VAL A 270 6.80 10.11 -12.75
N GLU A 271 6.91 10.72 -13.93
CA GLU A 271 8.17 10.72 -14.63
C GLU A 271 9.22 11.54 -13.89
N THR A 272 10.29 10.89 -13.43
CA THR A 272 11.41 11.57 -12.76
C THR A 272 12.75 11.02 -13.24
N LEU A 273 13.74 11.91 -13.28
CA LEU A 273 15.15 11.55 -13.48
C LEU A 273 15.82 11.26 -12.13
N ALA A 274 15.21 10.39 -11.32
CA ALA A 274 15.79 9.94 -10.07
C ALA A 274 16.89 8.92 -10.32
N PHE A 275 18.12 9.24 -9.93
CA PHE A 275 19.28 8.35 -10.07
C PHE A 275 19.56 7.67 -8.73
N LEU A 276 19.36 6.36 -8.68
CA LEU A 276 19.50 5.55 -7.46
C LEU A 276 20.96 5.21 -7.11
N ASN A 277 21.87 5.35 -8.08
CA ASN A 277 23.31 5.20 -7.90
C ASN A 277 24.07 6.05 -8.96
N LYS A 278 25.41 6.10 -8.82
CA LYS A 278 26.28 6.88 -9.71
C LYS A 278 26.40 6.31 -11.13
N ASP A 279 26.06 5.04 -11.32
CA ASP A 279 26.19 4.33 -12.59
C ASP A 279 24.94 4.45 -13.48
N CYS A 280 23.84 4.97 -12.94
CA CYS A 280 22.61 5.23 -13.69
C CYS A 280 22.87 6.27 -14.80
N LYS A 281 22.82 5.85 -16.07
CA LYS A 281 22.97 6.75 -17.24
C LYS A 281 21.60 7.21 -17.74
N LYS A 282 21.49 8.48 -18.17
CA LYS A 282 20.31 8.99 -18.89
C LYS A 282 20.06 8.12 -20.13
N LYS A 283 18.95 7.41 -20.17
CA LYS A 283 18.31 6.99 -21.42
C LYS A 283 16.90 7.59 -21.42
N ARG A 284 16.52 8.21 -22.53
CA ARG A 284 15.24 8.91 -22.67
C ARG A 284 14.32 7.97 -23.45
N TYR A 285 13.31 7.42 -22.79
CA TYR A 285 12.23 6.70 -23.44
C TYR A 285 10.90 7.21 -22.87
N ILE A 286 9.93 7.45 -23.75
CA ILE A 286 8.57 7.91 -23.42
C ILE A 286 7.68 6.66 -23.47
N TRP A 287 7.01 6.31 -22.37
CA TRP A 287 6.05 5.21 -22.30
C TRP A 287 4.95 5.51 -21.27
N ASP A 288 3.72 5.12 -21.57
CA ASP A 288 2.65 4.93 -20.59
C ASP A 288 2.79 3.53 -19.99
N PHE A 289 3.09 3.39 -18.70
CA PHE A 289 3.21 2.08 -18.05
C PHE A 289 1.93 1.72 -17.28
N VAL A 290 1.32 0.60 -17.65
CA VAL A 290 0.57 -0.26 -16.73
C VAL A 290 1.48 -1.45 -16.46
N LEU A 291 1.96 -1.61 -15.23
CA LEU A 291 2.69 -2.82 -14.84
C LEU A 291 1.69 -3.94 -14.58
N CYS A 292 1.30 -4.65 -15.63
CA CYS A 292 0.72 -5.98 -15.48
C CYS A 292 1.88 -6.97 -15.32
N PHE A 293 2.01 -7.56 -14.13
CA PHE A 293 2.90 -8.70 -13.94
C PHE A 293 2.21 -9.94 -14.51
N ASP A 294 2.49 -10.24 -15.78
CA ASP A 294 2.21 -11.58 -16.31
C ASP A 294 3.30 -12.53 -15.79
N SER A 295 2.91 -13.50 -14.96
CA SER A 295 3.78 -14.64 -14.68
C SER A 295 3.84 -15.49 -15.95
N LEU A 296 4.97 -15.49 -16.64
CA LEU A 296 5.28 -16.53 -17.62
C LEU A 296 5.43 -17.87 -16.90
N ASN A 297 4.78 -18.89 -17.46
CA ASN A 297 4.71 -20.29 -17.02
C ASN A 297 6.02 -20.90 -16.50
#